data_AF-A0A1Q3WD06-F1
#
_entry.id   AF-A0A1Q3WD06-F1
#
_cell.length_a   1.000
_cell.length_b   1.000
_cell.length_c   1.000
_cell.angle_alpha   90.00
_cell.angle_beta   90.00
_cell.angle_gamma   90.00
#
_symmetry.space_group_name_H-M   'P 1'
#
loop_
_entity.id
_entity.type
_entity.pdbx_description
1 polymer ?
#
loop_
_entity_poly.entity_id
_entity_poly.type
_entity_poly.pdbx_seq_one_letter_code
_entity_poly.pdbx_strand_id
1 'polypeptide(L)'
;MPVRFLEYNTHLIKQYLKGKSSETHLPFILNLCLFHYKINEPYPYPTHLYDCCPNPYLAKELGMVTKFYLTNLSTTLDSSLESYGTVGLNGKLFKYSREKELFEVLGEELKRCRKWILGEEMSTPPLGADYWESILCYASNVLNPAYHSEEDLVNLFKEKLFISKEEIMRTIAHQIEKRGEKRGMETKAIAIAKNMLKRGYNTKSIQEITELPKGTIENLKKGD
;
A
#
# COMPACT_ATOMS: atom_id res chain seq x y z
N MET A 1 -20.02 -7.04 -10.69
CA MET A 1 -20.35 -5.78 -11.40
C MET A 1 -19.95 -4.51 -10.65
N PRO A 2 -20.20 -4.36 -9.34
CA PRO A 2 -19.92 -3.10 -8.64
C PRO A 2 -18.48 -2.57 -8.76
N VAL A 3 -17.48 -3.46 -8.70
CA VAL A 3 -16.05 -3.09 -8.87
C VAL A 3 -15.77 -2.51 -10.26
N ARG A 4 -16.34 -3.10 -11.32
CA ARG A 4 -16.20 -2.58 -12.70
C ARG A 4 -16.81 -1.19 -12.84
N PHE A 5 -17.98 -0.95 -12.23
CA PHE A 5 -18.57 0.40 -12.24
C PHE A 5 -17.70 1.41 -11.50
N LEU A 6 -17.04 1.03 -10.39
CA LEU A 6 -16.07 1.91 -9.73
C LEU A 6 -14.91 2.28 -10.66
N GLU A 7 -14.36 1.33 -11.41
CA GLU A 7 -13.30 1.57 -12.40
C GLU A 7 -13.78 2.53 -13.50
N TYR A 8 -14.96 2.26 -14.08
CA TYR A 8 -15.53 3.10 -15.14
C TYR A 8 -15.82 4.52 -14.64
N ASN A 9 -16.43 4.66 -13.47
CA ASN A 9 -16.69 5.96 -12.85
C ASN A 9 -15.39 6.72 -12.63
N THR A 10 -14.36 6.06 -12.08
CA THR A 10 -13.04 6.68 -11.85
C THR A 10 -12.41 7.16 -13.15
N HIS A 11 -12.50 6.35 -14.21
CA HIS A 11 -11.99 6.71 -15.53
C HIS A 11 -12.74 7.93 -16.11
N LEU A 12 -14.08 7.91 -16.07
CA LEU A 12 -14.92 9.00 -16.56
C LEU A 12 -14.67 10.30 -15.78
N ILE A 13 -14.54 10.23 -14.46
CA ILE A 13 -14.20 11.38 -13.62
C ILE A 13 -12.84 11.96 -14.03
N LYS A 14 -11.81 11.11 -14.16
CA LYS A 14 -10.47 11.55 -14.60
C LYS A 14 -10.49 12.21 -15.97
N GLN A 15 -11.22 11.62 -16.92
CA GLN A 15 -11.39 12.19 -18.25
C GLN A 15 -12.12 13.54 -18.20
N TYR A 16 -13.19 13.64 -17.41
CA TYR A 16 -13.97 14.85 -17.25
C TYR A 16 -13.18 16.00 -16.62
N LEU A 17 -12.32 15.71 -15.64
CA LEU A 17 -11.49 16.70 -14.95
C LEU A 17 -10.25 17.11 -15.74
N LYS A 18 -9.89 16.39 -16.81
CA LYS A 18 -8.67 16.65 -17.58
C LYS A 18 -8.69 18.07 -18.18
N GLY A 19 -7.68 18.87 -17.81
CA GLY A 19 -7.53 20.24 -18.28
C GLY A 19 -8.47 21.25 -17.60
N LYS A 20 -9.20 20.84 -16.57
CA LYS A 20 -10.06 21.72 -15.76
C LYS A 20 -9.36 22.15 -14.47
N SER A 21 -9.85 23.22 -13.85
CA SER A 21 -9.33 23.71 -12.57
C SER A 21 -9.67 22.77 -11.42
N SER A 22 -8.92 22.87 -10.32
CA SER A 22 -9.13 22.10 -9.08
C SER A 22 -10.46 22.38 -8.39
N GLU A 23 -11.14 23.47 -8.74
CA GLU A 23 -12.45 23.86 -8.19
C GLU A 23 -13.62 23.19 -8.92
N THR A 24 -13.36 22.46 -10.00
CA THR A 24 -14.41 21.82 -10.81
C THR A 24 -15.12 20.73 -10.00
N HIS A 25 -16.43 20.87 -9.83
CA HIS A 25 -17.27 19.85 -9.20
C HIS A 25 -17.30 18.53 -9.99
N LEU A 26 -17.45 17.41 -9.28
CA LEU A 26 -17.58 16.08 -9.88
C LEU A 26 -18.88 15.96 -10.70
N PRO A 27 -18.84 15.20 -11.81
CA PRO A 27 -20.04 14.95 -12.62
C PRO A 27 -21.00 13.99 -11.90
N PHE A 28 -22.30 14.13 -12.16
CA PHE A 28 -23.28 13.11 -11.80
C PHE A 28 -23.15 11.92 -12.75
N ILE A 29 -22.98 10.72 -12.20
CA ILE A 29 -22.87 9.48 -12.97
C ILE A 29 -23.94 8.49 -12.50
N LEU A 30 -24.83 8.10 -13.41
CA LEU A 30 -25.84 7.06 -13.18
C LEU A 30 -25.38 5.76 -13.84
N ASN A 31 -25.19 4.71 -13.04
CA ASN A 31 -24.85 3.38 -13.54
C ASN A 31 -26.10 2.52 -13.72
N LEU A 32 -26.35 2.10 -14.95
CA LEU A 32 -27.46 1.21 -15.29
C LEU A 32 -26.91 -0.14 -15.75
N CYS A 33 -27.28 -1.21 -15.05
CA CYS A 33 -26.98 -2.58 -15.46
C CYS A 33 -28.29 -3.26 -15.89
N LEU A 34 -28.45 -3.49 -17.20
CA LEU A 34 -29.62 -4.17 -17.73
C LEU A 34 -29.39 -5.68 -17.70
N PHE A 35 -30.15 -6.39 -16.87
CA PHE A 35 -30.09 -7.84 -16.74
C PHE A 35 -31.32 -8.47 -17.38
N HIS A 36 -31.07 -9.44 -18.28
CA HIS A 36 -32.12 -10.24 -18.91
C HIS A 36 -31.78 -11.72 -18.69
N TYR A 37 -32.64 -12.40 -17.93
CA TYR A 37 -32.63 -13.86 -17.78
C TYR A 37 -34.07 -14.37 -17.86
N LYS A 38 -34.36 -15.55 -17.33
CA LYS A 38 -35.73 -16.08 -17.27
C LYS A 38 -36.65 -15.10 -16.53
N ILE A 39 -37.90 -15.04 -16.99
CA ILE A 39 -38.95 -14.22 -16.39
C ILE A 39 -39.08 -14.59 -14.90
N ASN A 40 -39.14 -13.57 -14.03
CA ASN A 40 -39.23 -13.67 -12.56
C ASN A 40 -37.98 -14.16 -11.82
N GLU A 41 -36.82 -14.30 -12.48
CA GLU A 41 -35.59 -14.60 -11.77
C GLU A 41 -34.83 -13.32 -11.36
N PRO A 42 -34.56 -13.10 -10.06
CA PRO A 42 -33.85 -11.92 -9.60
C PRO A 42 -32.36 -12.02 -9.91
N TYR A 43 -31.70 -10.86 -10.02
CA TYR A 43 -30.25 -10.78 -10.20
C TYR A 43 -29.54 -11.35 -8.95
N PRO A 44 -28.69 -12.40 -9.07
CA PRO A 44 -28.17 -13.12 -7.91
C PRO A 44 -26.86 -12.53 -7.35
N TYR A 45 -26.38 -11.40 -7.87
CA TYR A 45 -25.08 -10.84 -7.51
C TYR A 45 -25.21 -9.47 -6.83
N PRO A 46 -24.17 -9.04 -6.09
CA PRO A 46 -24.12 -7.72 -5.45
C PRO A 46 -24.46 -6.56 -6.40
N THR A 47 -25.31 -5.66 -5.92
CA THR A 47 -25.69 -4.41 -6.61
C THR A 47 -25.02 -3.18 -5.98
N HIS A 48 -24.60 -3.25 -4.70
CA HIS A 48 -23.78 -2.22 -4.08
C HIS A 48 -22.35 -2.70 -3.86
N LEU A 49 -21.40 -1.75 -3.93
CA LEU A 49 -19.98 -2.05 -3.75
C LEU A 49 -19.67 -2.56 -2.34
N TYR A 50 -20.35 -2.03 -1.32
CA TYR A 50 -20.17 -2.45 0.07
C TYR A 50 -20.61 -3.90 0.32
N ASP A 51 -21.53 -4.45 -0.47
CA ASP A 51 -21.95 -5.85 -0.38
C ASP A 51 -20.84 -6.83 -0.79
N CYS A 52 -19.77 -6.33 -1.45
CA CYS A 52 -18.58 -7.11 -1.76
C CYS A 52 -17.59 -7.20 -0.59
N CYS A 53 -17.81 -6.46 0.51
CA CYS A 53 -16.96 -6.50 1.70
C CYS A 53 -17.38 -7.64 2.64
N PRO A 54 -16.45 -8.23 3.40
CA PRO A 54 -16.80 -9.24 4.42
C PRO A 54 -17.80 -8.75 5.46
N ASN A 55 -17.79 -7.45 5.78
CA ASN A 55 -18.77 -6.78 6.62
C ASN A 55 -19.30 -5.51 5.91
N PRO A 56 -20.41 -5.61 5.16
CA PRO A 56 -20.96 -4.48 4.40
C PRO A 56 -21.39 -3.29 5.27
N TYR A 57 -21.91 -3.57 6.46
CA TYR A 57 -22.37 -2.54 7.40
C TYR A 57 -21.21 -1.67 7.86
N LEU A 58 -20.14 -2.30 8.36
CA LEU A 58 -18.95 -1.59 8.82
C LEU A 58 -18.26 -0.83 7.68
N ALA A 59 -18.17 -1.44 6.49
CA ALA A 59 -17.56 -0.79 5.33
C ALA A 59 -18.30 0.50 4.91
N LYS A 60 -19.64 0.49 5.02
CA LYS A 60 -20.49 1.65 4.76
C LYS A 60 -20.35 2.72 5.85
N GLU A 61 -20.35 2.32 7.12
CA GLU A 61 -20.19 3.23 8.26
C GLU A 61 -18.83 3.97 8.21
N LEU A 62 -17.77 3.25 7.86
CA LEU A 62 -16.44 3.83 7.68
C LEU A 62 -16.30 4.67 6.39
N GLY A 63 -17.30 4.61 5.50
CA GLY A 63 -17.25 5.28 4.21
C GLY A 63 -16.03 4.85 3.39
N MET A 64 -15.69 3.56 3.39
CA MET A 64 -14.42 3.00 2.88
C MET A 64 -14.03 3.50 1.47
N VAL A 65 -15.02 3.85 0.64
CA VAL A 65 -14.82 4.28 -0.75
C VAL A 65 -14.96 5.79 -0.91
N THR A 66 -15.70 6.46 -0.02
CA THR A 66 -16.15 7.85 -0.16
C THR A 66 -15.45 8.81 0.80
N LYS A 67 -14.68 8.29 1.76
CA LYS A 67 -14.02 9.05 2.81
C LYS A 67 -12.57 8.63 2.94
N PHE A 68 -11.69 9.60 3.13
CA PHE A 68 -10.36 9.36 3.65
C PHE A 68 -10.27 9.90 5.09
N TYR A 69 -9.42 9.28 5.90
CA TYR A 69 -9.16 9.70 7.27
C TYR A 69 -7.81 10.40 7.32
N LEU A 70 -7.82 11.69 7.64
CA LEU A 70 -6.61 12.49 7.80
C LEU A 70 -6.23 12.56 9.28
N THR A 71 -5.05 12.04 9.61
CA THR A 71 -4.47 12.13 10.95
C THR A 71 -3.14 12.87 10.87
N ASN A 72 -3.01 13.99 11.59
CA ASN A 72 -1.75 14.71 11.70
C ASN A 72 -0.86 14.10 12.79
N LEU A 73 -0.03 13.13 12.40
CA LEU A 73 0.84 12.40 13.32
C LEU A 73 1.81 13.30 14.10
N SER A 74 2.22 14.43 13.55
CA SER A 74 3.12 15.38 14.23
C SER A 74 2.48 15.99 15.49
N THR A 75 1.16 16.15 15.49
CA THR A 75 0.41 16.70 16.64
C THR A 75 -0.31 15.63 17.45
N THR A 76 -0.49 14.43 16.93
CA THR A 76 -1.17 13.34 17.64
C THR A 76 -0.33 12.89 18.83
N LEU A 77 -0.94 12.85 20.01
CA LEU A 77 -0.30 12.34 21.23
C LEU A 77 -0.04 10.83 21.12
N ASP A 78 1.06 10.37 21.70
CA ASP A 78 1.43 8.96 21.67
C ASP A 78 0.38 8.07 22.35
N SER A 79 -0.20 8.55 23.47
CA SER A 79 -1.32 7.88 24.14
C SER A 79 -2.56 7.74 23.24
N SER A 80 -2.78 8.67 22.31
CA SER A 80 -3.86 8.55 21.33
C SER A 80 -3.55 7.46 20.31
N LEU A 81 -2.30 7.39 19.82
CA LEU A 81 -1.87 6.34 18.89
C LEU A 81 -1.93 4.95 19.54
N GLU A 82 -1.58 4.84 20.82
CA GLU A 82 -1.66 3.60 21.58
C GLU A 82 -3.08 3.03 21.67
N SER A 83 -4.10 3.90 21.64
CA SER A 83 -5.50 3.50 21.68
C SER A 83 -6.04 2.98 20.34
N TYR A 84 -5.31 3.14 19.23
CA TYR A 84 -5.72 2.66 17.91
C TYR A 84 -5.54 1.15 17.72
N GLY A 85 -5.22 0.43 18.80
CA GLY A 85 -5.01 -1.00 18.79
C GLY A 85 -3.85 -1.39 17.87
N THR A 86 -4.14 -2.23 16.89
CA THR A 86 -3.14 -2.96 16.11
C THR A 86 -2.33 -2.07 15.17
N VAL A 87 -2.93 -0.96 14.72
CA VAL A 87 -2.28 0.04 13.86
C VAL A 87 -1.54 1.12 14.66
N GLY A 88 -1.67 1.15 15.99
CA GLY A 88 -1.02 2.16 16.84
C GLY A 88 0.50 2.15 16.73
N LEU A 89 1.10 0.96 16.68
CA LEU A 89 2.54 0.78 16.44
C LEU A 89 2.96 1.40 15.11
N ASN A 90 2.24 1.13 14.01
CA ASN A 90 2.53 1.75 12.71
C ASN A 90 2.38 3.28 12.78
N GLY A 91 1.37 3.78 13.48
CA GLY A 91 1.20 5.21 13.72
C GLY A 91 2.43 5.85 14.36
N LYS A 92 3.01 5.21 15.38
CA LYS A 92 4.25 5.67 16.02
C LYS A 92 5.45 5.53 15.08
N LEU A 93 5.60 4.43 14.36
CA LEU A 93 6.69 4.28 13.38
C LEU A 93 6.64 5.33 12.26
N PHE A 94 5.45 5.68 11.80
CA PHE A 94 5.27 6.75 10.82
C PHE A 94 5.62 8.11 11.41
N LYS A 95 5.16 8.38 12.65
CA LYS A 95 5.43 9.61 13.39
C LYS A 95 6.93 9.85 13.58
N TYR A 96 7.66 8.83 14.03
CA TYR A 96 9.08 8.93 14.36
C TYR A 96 10.01 8.53 13.20
N SER A 97 9.49 8.27 12.00
CA SER A 97 10.27 7.74 10.86
C SER A 97 11.49 8.59 10.45
N ARG A 98 11.54 9.86 10.84
CA ARG A 98 12.62 10.80 10.55
C ARG A 98 13.36 11.27 11.80
N GLU A 99 12.92 10.81 12.96
CA GLU A 99 13.43 11.21 14.27
C GLU A 99 14.49 10.20 14.74
N LYS A 100 15.42 10.65 15.58
CA LYS A 100 16.50 9.79 16.08
C LYS A 100 15.96 8.71 17.02
N GLU A 101 14.89 9.03 17.74
CA GLU A 101 14.21 8.22 18.76
C GLU A 101 13.43 7.03 18.18
N LEU A 102 13.41 6.88 16.85
CA LEU A 102 12.68 5.79 16.18
C LEU A 102 13.05 4.41 16.74
N PHE A 103 14.34 4.18 17.00
CA PHE A 103 14.84 2.87 17.43
C PHE A 103 14.33 2.51 18.83
N GLU A 104 14.39 3.46 19.75
CA GLU A 104 13.88 3.34 21.12
C GLU A 104 12.36 3.13 21.11
N VAL A 105 11.63 3.96 20.36
CA VAL A 105 10.16 3.85 20.23
C VAL A 105 9.77 2.50 19.64
N LEU A 106 10.47 2.03 18.59
CA LEU A 106 10.23 0.71 18.01
C LEU A 106 10.44 -0.39 19.06
N GLY A 107 11.52 -0.31 19.85
CA GLY A 107 11.81 -1.29 20.90
C GLY A 107 10.74 -1.36 21.99
N GLU A 108 10.22 -0.20 22.41
CA GLU A 108 9.13 -0.11 23.38
C GLU A 108 7.83 -0.67 22.81
N GLU A 109 7.49 -0.32 21.57
CA GLU A 109 6.26 -0.76 20.91
C GLU A 109 6.28 -2.25 20.57
N LEU A 110 7.41 -2.80 20.12
CA LEU A 110 7.55 -4.25 19.91
C LEU A 110 7.31 -5.01 21.20
N LYS A 111 7.81 -4.51 22.34
CA LYS A 111 7.56 -5.11 23.66
C LYS A 111 6.09 -4.98 24.06
N ARG A 112 5.51 -3.78 23.93
CA ARG A 112 4.11 -3.47 24.29
C ARG A 112 3.12 -4.30 23.49
N CYS A 113 3.35 -4.43 22.19
CA CYS A 113 2.44 -5.10 21.25
C CYS A 113 2.83 -6.55 20.95
N ARG A 114 3.86 -7.11 21.61
CA ARG A 114 4.43 -8.43 21.30
C ARG A 114 3.39 -9.52 21.04
N LYS A 115 2.49 -9.74 22.01
CA LYS A 115 1.49 -10.81 21.94
C LYS A 115 0.56 -10.67 20.73
N TRP A 116 0.20 -9.43 20.38
CA TRP A 116 -0.65 -9.14 19.22
C TRP A 116 0.09 -9.33 17.91
N ILE A 117 1.34 -8.89 17.85
CA ILE A 117 2.23 -9.06 16.69
C ILE A 117 2.41 -10.54 16.38
N LEU A 118 2.56 -11.37 17.41
CA LEU A 118 2.76 -12.82 17.30
C LEU A 118 1.46 -13.63 17.23
N GLY A 119 0.29 -12.99 17.27
CA GLY A 119 -1.00 -13.70 17.24
C GLY A 119 -1.28 -14.56 18.48
N GLU A 120 -0.64 -14.29 19.62
CA GLU A 120 -0.87 -15.03 20.86
C GLU A 120 -2.25 -14.68 21.49
N GLU A 121 -2.80 -13.49 21.21
CA GLU A 121 -4.08 -13.02 21.76
C GLU A 121 -5.26 -13.07 20.76
N MET A 122 -5.02 -13.50 19.51
CA MET A 122 -6.04 -13.68 18.48
C MET A 122 -5.74 -14.93 17.66
N SER A 123 -6.76 -15.72 17.30
CA SER A 123 -6.57 -16.91 16.44
C SER A 123 -5.88 -16.62 15.10
N THR A 124 -5.89 -15.36 14.66
CA THR A 124 -5.12 -14.84 13.53
C THR A 124 -4.66 -13.42 13.84
N PRO A 125 -3.40 -13.01 13.55
CA PRO A 125 -3.01 -11.62 13.72
C PRO A 125 -3.89 -10.72 12.84
N PRO A 126 -4.38 -9.58 13.36
CA PRO A 126 -5.39 -8.76 12.71
C PRO A 126 -4.93 -8.07 11.42
N LEU A 127 -3.62 -8.11 11.13
CA LEU A 127 -3.00 -7.54 9.93
C LEU A 127 -2.27 -8.61 9.09
N GLY A 128 -2.57 -9.90 9.33
CA GLY A 128 -1.99 -11.05 8.62
C GLY A 128 -0.88 -11.75 9.38
N ALA A 129 -0.59 -13.02 9.03
CA ALA A 129 0.43 -13.85 9.68
C ALA A 129 1.82 -13.18 9.71
N ASP A 130 2.11 -12.33 8.72
CA ASP A 130 3.42 -11.73 8.49
C ASP A 130 3.49 -10.26 8.95
N TYR A 131 2.65 -9.88 9.94
CA TYR A 131 2.59 -8.49 10.38
C TYR A 131 3.94 -8.00 10.94
N TRP A 132 4.64 -8.85 11.70
CA TRP A 132 5.98 -8.53 12.22
C TRP A 132 6.99 -8.33 11.08
N GLU A 133 6.88 -9.11 9.99
CA GLU A 133 7.74 -8.97 8.81
C GLU A 133 7.53 -7.60 8.16
N SER A 134 6.28 -7.12 8.10
CA SER A 134 5.95 -5.80 7.57
C SER A 134 6.56 -4.67 8.42
N ILE A 135 6.54 -4.82 9.75
CA ILE A 135 7.18 -3.87 10.67
C ILE A 135 8.70 -3.87 10.47
N LEU A 136 9.33 -5.05 10.42
CA LEU A 136 10.76 -5.19 10.17
C LEU A 136 11.16 -4.56 8.83
N CYS A 137 10.42 -4.89 7.78
CA CYS A 137 10.60 -4.39 6.44
C CYS A 137 10.48 -2.87 6.37
N TYR A 138 9.54 -2.27 7.10
CA TYR A 138 9.40 -0.82 7.14
C TYR A 138 10.56 -0.19 7.92
N ALA A 139 10.81 -0.68 9.13
CA ALA A 139 11.88 -0.19 10.00
C ALA A 139 13.24 -0.22 9.32
N SER A 140 13.59 -1.28 8.58
CA SER A 140 14.84 -1.37 7.84
C SER A 140 15.02 -0.29 6.76
N ASN A 141 13.94 0.31 6.25
CA ASN A 141 14.02 1.39 5.25
C ASN A 141 14.10 2.78 5.85
N VAL A 142 13.56 2.96 7.05
CA VAL A 142 13.48 4.28 7.69
C VAL A 142 14.52 4.46 8.79
N LEU A 143 15.09 3.38 9.30
CA LEU A 143 16.15 3.43 10.28
C LEU A 143 17.38 4.13 9.69
N ASN A 144 17.85 5.15 10.39
CA ASN A 144 19.02 5.90 9.94
C ASN A 144 20.30 5.14 10.30
N PRO A 145 21.10 4.70 9.30
CA PRO A 145 22.32 3.93 9.54
C PRO A 145 23.41 4.72 10.28
N ALA A 146 23.28 6.04 10.39
CA ALA A 146 24.20 6.86 11.18
C ALA A 146 24.03 6.64 12.70
N TYR A 147 22.90 6.09 13.15
CA TYR A 147 22.61 5.88 14.57
C TYR A 147 22.54 4.40 14.94
N HIS A 148 21.95 3.57 14.08
CA HIS A 148 21.76 2.15 14.34
C HIS A 148 22.00 1.33 13.07
N SER A 149 22.69 0.20 13.22
CA SER A 149 22.96 -0.75 12.15
C SER A 149 21.76 -1.68 11.90
N GLU A 150 21.78 -2.37 10.75
CA GLU A 150 20.82 -3.45 10.50
C GLU A 150 20.95 -4.59 11.52
N GLU A 151 22.16 -4.85 12.04
CA GLU A 151 22.38 -5.85 13.07
C GLU A 151 21.69 -5.45 14.40
N ASP A 152 21.70 -4.17 14.74
CA ASP A 152 20.97 -3.65 15.91
C ASP A 152 19.46 -3.90 15.76
N LEU A 153 18.91 -3.71 14.56
CA LEU A 153 17.52 -4.01 14.26
C LEU A 153 17.20 -5.51 14.38
N VAL A 154 18.08 -6.38 13.86
CA VAL A 154 17.94 -7.84 14.00
C VAL A 154 17.96 -8.25 15.48
N ASN A 155 18.89 -7.70 16.25
CA ASN A 155 18.99 -7.97 17.68
C ASN A 155 17.75 -7.46 18.43
N LEU A 156 17.24 -6.29 18.07
CA LEU A 156 16.02 -5.73 18.67
C LEU A 156 14.82 -6.66 18.48
N PHE A 157 14.58 -7.14 17.25
CA PHE A 157 13.47 -8.06 16.98
C PHE A 157 13.66 -9.40 17.70
N LYS A 158 14.88 -9.93 17.71
CA LYS A 158 15.23 -11.14 18.46
C LYS A 158 14.91 -10.98 19.95
N GLU A 159 15.31 -9.87 20.55
CA GLU A 159 15.14 -9.64 21.98
C GLU A 159 13.70 -9.31 22.39
N LYS A 160 12.98 -8.51 21.58
CA LYS A 160 11.63 -8.05 21.94
C LYS A 160 10.54 -9.03 21.51
N LEU A 161 10.71 -9.73 20.39
CA LEU A 161 9.72 -10.67 19.87
C LEU A 161 10.13 -12.14 20.03
N PHE A 162 11.36 -12.45 20.43
CA PHE A 162 11.89 -13.83 20.52
C PHE A 162 11.90 -14.59 19.20
N ILE A 163 11.97 -13.86 18.08
CA ILE A 163 12.12 -14.44 16.75
C ILE A 163 13.59 -14.80 16.53
N SER A 164 13.84 -15.95 15.90
CA SER A 164 15.22 -16.39 15.63
C SER A 164 15.93 -15.43 14.65
N LYS A 165 17.25 -15.26 14.81
CA LYS A 165 18.04 -14.46 13.84
C LYS A 165 17.89 -14.99 12.41
N GLU A 166 17.85 -16.32 12.26
CA GLU A 166 17.70 -16.98 10.96
C GLU A 166 16.39 -16.59 10.26
N GLU A 167 15.28 -16.58 11.00
CA GLU A 167 13.98 -16.20 10.46
C GLU A 167 13.88 -14.71 10.10
N ILE A 168 14.46 -13.84 10.93
CA ILE A 168 14.59 -12.41 10.64
C ILE A 168 15.42 -12.19 9.37
N MET A 169 16.57 -12.87 9.26
CA MET A 169 17.45 -12.77 8.10
C MET A 169 16.80 -13.33 6.83
N ARG A 170 16.04 -14.43 6.93
CA ARG A 170 15.27 -14.98 5.81
C ARG A 170 14.27 -13.95 5.26
N THR A 171 13.60 -13.22 6.16
CA THR A 171 12.66 -12.16 5.79
C THR A 171 13.36 -11.00 5.06
N ILE A 172 14.50 -10.55 5.61
CA ILE A 172 15.31 -9.49 4.97
C ILE A 172 15.82 -9.96 3.60
N ALA A 173 16.34 -11.17 3.49
CA ALA A 173 16.82 -11.75 2.24
C ALA A 173 15.71 -11.83 1.19
N HIS A 174 14.54 -12.33 1.56
CA HIS A 174 13.39 -12.38 0.66
C HIS A 174 12.97 -10.97 0.17
N GLN A 175 13.05 -9.96 1.04
CA GLN A 175 12.79 -8.58 0.66
C GLN A 175 13.85 -8.04 -0.32
N ILE A 176 15.13 -8.35 -0.11
CA ILE A 176 16.24 -7.97 -0.99
C ILE A 176 16.07 -8.62 -2.38
N GLU A 177 15.77 -9.91 -2.43
CA GLU A 177 15.53 -10.65 -3.68
C GLU A 177 14.37 -10.02 -4.47
N LYS A 178 13.21 -9.83 -3.81
CA LYS A 178 12.03 -9.22 -4.43
C LYS A 178 12.30 -7.81 -4.96
N ARG A 179 13.11 -7.01 -4.26
CA ARG A 179 13.57 -5.69 -4.74
C ARG A 179 14.52 -5.82 -5.92
N GLY A 180 15.44 -6.78 -5.88
CA GLY A 180 16.38 -7.07 -6.96
C GLY A 180 15.67 -7.45 -8.25
N GLU A 181 14.70 -8.37 -8.17
CA GLU A 181 13.84 -8.77 -9.28
C GLU A 181 13.08 -7.58 -9.86
N LYS A 182 12.43 -6.78 -9.00
CA LYS A 182 11.68 -5.59 -9.42
C LYS A 182 12.59 -4.59 -10.13
N ARG A 183 13.77 -4.28 -9.56
CA ARG A 183 14.77 -3.39 -10.19
C ARG A 183 15.27 -3.96 -11.52
N GLY A 184 15.47 -5.26 -11.61
CA GLY A 184 15.87 -5.94 -12.84
C GLY A 184 14.81 -5.82 -13.94
N MET A 185 13.53 -6.04 -13.59
CA MET A 185 12.40 -5.86 -14.50
C MET A 185 12.29 -4.41 -14.99
N GLU A 186 12.35 -3.44 -14.08
CA GLU A 186 12.32 -2.01 -14.42
C GLU A 186 13.50 -1.60 -15.31
N THR A 187 14.71 -2.05 -14.99
CA THR A 187 15.92 -1.76 -15.79
C THR A 187 15.79 -2.34 -17.20
N LYS A 188 15.28 -3.57 -17.32
CA LYS A 188 15.04 -4.22 -18.61
C LYS A 188 13.96 -3.50 -19.40
N ALA A 189 12.86 -3.09 -18.76
CA ALA A 189 11.79 -2.31 -19.38
C ALA A 189 12.31 -0.98 -19.92
N ILE A 190 13.16 -0.27 -19.15
CA ILE A 190 13.82 0.98 -19.58
C ILE A 190 14.76 0.74 -20.77
N ALA A 191 15.57 -0.32 -20.73
CA ALA A 191 16.49 -0.66 -21.83
C ALA A 191 15.72 -0.98 -23.12
N ILE A 192 14.62 -1.74 -23.03
CA ILE A 192 13.73 -2.02 -24.15
C ILE A 192 13.10 -0.72 -24.66
N ALA A 193 12.58 0.13 -23.79
CA ALA A 193 12.00 1.41 -24.16
C ALA A 193 12.99 2.31 -24.91
N LYS A 194 14.25 2.42 -24.44
CA LYS A 194 15.31 3.16 -25.14
C LYS A 194 15.57 2.61 -26.54
N ASN A 195 15.67 1.29 -26.68
CA ASN A 195 15.88 0.66 -27.99
C ASN A 195 14.70 0.87 -28.94
N MET A 196 13.47 0.84 -28.42
CA MET A 196 12.27 1.12 -29.20
C MET A 196 12.18 2.59 -29.61
N LEU A 197 12.55 3.53 -28.73
CA LEU A 197 12.64 4.96 -29.06
C LEU A 197 13.62 5.20 -30.20
N LYS A 198 14.83 4.61 -30.13
CA LYS A 198 15.84 4.68 -31.20
C LYS A 198 15.35 4.13 -32.54
N ARG A 199 14.44 3.15 -32.52
CA ARG A 199 13.83 2.55 -33.71
C ARG A 199 12.58 3.29 -34.20
N GLY A 200 12.21 4.42 -33.58
CA GLY A 200 11.08 5.25 -34.00
C GLY A 200 9.70 4.76 -33.55
N TYR A 201 9.62 3.88 -32.55
CA TYR A 201 8.33 3.45 -32.00
C TYR A 201 7.62 4.61 -31.30
N ASN A 202 6.29 4.68 -31.47
CA ASN A 202 5.49 5.70 -30.79
C ASN A 202 5.35 5.40 -29.28
N THR A 203 5.08 6.44 -28.49
CA THR A 203 4.99 6.34 -27.02
C THR A 203 3.90 5.38 -26.53
N LYS A 204 2.79 5.25 -27.26
CA LYS A 204 1.68 4.39 -26.87
C LYS A 204 2.07 2.91 -26.98
N SER A 205 2.72 2.51 -28.07
CA SER A 205 3.23 1.15 -28.26
C SER A 205 4.34 0.80 -27.26
N ILE A 206 5.21 1.76 -26.92
CA ILE A 206 6.23 1.55 -25.88
C ILE A 206 5.57 1.33 -24.52
N GLN A 207 4.56 2.14 -24.17
CA GLN A 207 3.82 2.00 -22.91
C GLN A 207 3.09 0.64 -22.83
N GLU A 208 2.49 0.16 -23.91
CA GLU A 208 1.81 -1.14 -23.95
C GLU A 208 2.80 -2.32 -23.82
N ILE A 209 4.00 -2.22 -24.41
CA ILE A 209 4.98 -3.33 -24.42
C ILE A 209 5.85 -3.36 -23.16
N THR A 210 6.20 -2.19 -22.62
CA THR A 210 7.12 -2.08 -21.48
C THR A 210 6.40 -1.85 -20.16
N GLU A 211 5.09 -1.60 -20.22
CA GLU A 211 4.24 -1.22 -19.08
C GLU A 211 4.72 0.05 -18.33
N LEU A 212 5.70 0.77 -18.90
CA LEU A 212 6.25 1.97 -18.28
C LEU A 212 5.25 3.12 -18.34
N PRO A 213 5.15 3.93 -17.26
CA PRO A 213 4.35 5.14 -17.27
C PRO A 213 4.79 6.09 -18.39
N LYS A 214 3.82 6.75 -19.02
CA LYS A 214 4.07 7.73 -20.10
C LYS A 214 5.14 8.77 -19.71
N GLY A 215 5.08 9.29 -18.48
CA GLY A 215 6.05 10.26 -17.98
C GLY A 215 7.48 9.74 -17.95
N THR A 216 7.68 8.46 -17.62
CA THR A 216 9.00 7.81 -17.67
C THR A 216 9.53 7.77 -19.10
N ILE A 217 8.69 7.39 -20.07
CA ILE A 217 9.06 7.33 -21.48
C ILE A 217 9.36 8.73 -22.06
N GLU A 218 8.60 9.75 -21.66
CA GLU A 218 8.83 11.14 -22.08
C GLU A 218 10.14 11.70 -21.52
N ASN A 219 10.51 11.34 -20.29
CA ASN A 219 11.80 11.71 -19.71
C ASN A 219 12.96 11.02 -20.44
N LEU A 220 12.80 9.77 -20.88
CA LEU A 220 13.80 9.07 -21.68
C LEU A 220 14.06 9.73 -23.04
N LYS A 221 13.08 10.46 -23.62
CA LYS A 221 13.28 11.23 -24.86
C LYS A 221 14.05 12.53 -24.67
N LYS A 222 14.08 13.08 -23.45
CA LYS A 222 14.74 14.38 -23.15
C LYS A 222 16.21 14.22 -22.75
N GLY A 223 16.64 13.00 -22.47
CA GLY A 223 17.99 12.68 -21.97
C GLY A 223 18.95 12.08 -23.00
N ASP A 224 18.57 12.09 -24.28
CA ASP A 224 19.44 11.85 -25.45
C ASP A 224 19.66 13.19 -26.17
#